data_AF-A0A1B2EV59-F1
#
_entry.id   AF-A0A1B2EV59-F1
#
_cell.length_a   1.000
_cell.length_b   1.000
_cell.length_c   1.000
_cell.angle_alpha   90.00
_cell.angle_beta   90.00
_cell.angle_gamma   90.00
#
_symmetry.space_group_name_H-M   'P 1'
#
loop_
_entity.id
_entity.type
_entity.pdbx_description
1 polymer ?
#
loop_
_entity_poly.entity_id
_entity_poly.type
_entity_poly.pdbx_seq_one_letter_code
_entity_poly.pdbx_strand_id
1 'polypeptide(L)'
;MPIISSSDIVADDASDLLTHIRESASALSFHPRGTVRCRGVPLFRTQAARDLGCLLDVDPDVVSWMCLPTVLADSIDIHALAFAVVRSAGTILTDAVPSDAKRPPRTECPTG
;
A
#
# COMPACT_ATOMS: atom_id res chain seq x y z
N MET A 1 18.65 -32.15 6.47
CA MET A 1 18.94 -30.73 6.24
C MET A 1 17.83 -30.19 5.35
N PRO A 2 16.89 -29.37 5.86
CA PRO A 2 15.89 -28.78 4.99
C PRO A 2 16.57 -27.69 4.15
N ILE A 3 16.34 -27.72 2.83
CA ILE A 3 16.76 -26.67 1.93
C ILE A 3 15.73 -25.56 2.11
N ILE A 4 16.08 -24.52 2.88
CA ILE A 4 15.24 -23.34 3.03
C ILE A 4 15.16 -22.70 1.64
N SER A 5 13.95 -22.61 1.07
CA SER A 5 13.73 -22.02 -0.24
C SER A 5 14.00 -20.53 -0.15
N SER A 6 14.76 -19.96 -1.08
CA SER A 6 15.03 -18.52 -1.11
C SER A 6 13.76 -17.66 -1.17
N SER A 7 12.63 -18.23 -1.63
CA SER A 7 11.31 -17.60 -1.59
C SER A 7 10.77 -17.38 -0.17
N ASP A 8 11.07 -18.29 0.75
CA ASP A 8 10.56 -18.26 2.12
C ASP A 8 11.31 -17.21 2.96
N ILE A 9 12.60 -17.01 2.70
CA ILE A 9 13.43 -15.98 3.35
C ILE A 9 12.95 -14.57 2.97
N VAL A 10 12.59 -14.36 1.69
CA VAL A 10 12.10 -13.05 1.21
C VAL A 10 10.68 -12.76 1.72
N ALA A 11 9.83 -13.77 1.86
CA ALA A 11 8.47 -13.60 2.38
C ALA A 11 8.47 -13.22 3.87
N ASP A 12 9.37 -13.79 4.66
CA ASP A 12 9.55 -13.48 6.08
C ASP A 12 10.02 -12.04 6.28
N ASP A 13 11.05 -11.62 5.51
CA ASP A 13 11.58 -10.25 5.53
C ASP A 13 10.52 -9.20 5.12
N ALA A 14 9.72 -9.51 4.08
CA ALA A 14 8.63 -8.63 3.64
C ALA A 14 7.51 -8.50 4.68
N SER A 15 7.20 -9.57 5.42
CA SER A 15 6.21 -9.56 6.50
C SER A 15 6.67 -8.71 7.69
N ASP A 16 7.92 -8.87 8.10
CA ASP A 16 8.52 -8.11 9.20
C ASP A 16 8.62 -6.62 8.85
N LEU A 17 9.02 -6.30 7.62
CA LEU A 17 9.06 -4.93 7.14
C LEU A 17 7.66 -4.31 7.11
N LEU A 18 6.64 -5.03 6.64
CA LEU A 18 5.26 -4.55 6.63
C LEU A 18 4.77 -4.24 8.04
N THR A 19 5.14 -5.08 9.01
CA THR A 19 4.81 -4.88 10.42
C THR A 19 5.44 -3.59 10.95
N HIS A 20 6.74 -3.39 10.75
CA HIS A 20 7.43 -2.16 11.14
C HIS A 20 6.85 -0.90 10.49
N ILE A 21 6.44 -0.99 9.21
CA ILE A 21 5.82 0.13 8.50
C ILE A 21 4.45 0.46 9.10
N ARG A 22 3.63 -0.55 9.45
CA ARG A 22 2.33 -0.35 10.11
C ARG A 22 2.48 0.25 11.50
N GLU A 23 3.43 -0.23 12.28
CA GLU A 23 3.76 0.33 13.60
C GLU A 23 4.15 1.81 13.49
N SER A 24 5.06 2.13 12.56
CA SER A 24 5.49 3.51 12.31
C SER A 24 4.31 4.39 11.88
N ALA A 25 3.45 3.90 11.00
CA ALA A 25 2.26 4.62 10.54
C ALA A 25 1.21 4.82 11.65
N SER A 26 1.15 3.94 12.65
CA SER A 26 0.18 4.03 13.76
C SER A 26 0.44 5.24 14.67
N ALA A 27 1.67 5.74 14.70
CA ALA A 27 2.03 6.95 15.44
C ALA A 27 1.63 8.25 14.70
N LEU A 28 1.23 8.16 13.44
CA LEU A 28 0.86 9.30 12.61
C LEU A 28 -0.65 9.55 12.66
N SER A 29 -1.05 10.82 12.59
CA SER A 29 -2.46 11.18 12.49
C SER A 29 -2.68 12.32 11.51
N PHE A 30 -3.67 12.16 10.64
CA PHE A 30 -4.01 13.12 9.59
C PHE A 30 -5.51 13.40 9.65
N HIS A 31 -5.90 14.65 9.40
CA HIS A 31 -7.30 15.05 9.37
C HIS A 31 -7.87 14.94 7.94
N PRO A 32 -9.18 14.64 7.77
CA PRO A 32 -10.15 14.26 8.80
C PRO A 32 -9.92 12.83 9.33
N ARG A 33 -10.30 12.52 10.57
CA ARG A 33 -10.01 11.21 11.20
C ARG A 33 -10.98 10.08 10.83
N GLY A 34 -12.23 10.42 10.51
CA GLY A 34 -13.26 9.42 10.21
C GLY A 34 -13.03 8.72 8.88
N THR A 35 -13.31 7.42 8.84
CA THR A 35 -13.36 6.62 7.61
C THR A 35 -14.69 5.89 7.54
N VAL A 36 -15.19 5.65 6.33
CA VAL A 36 -16.50 5.01 6.11
C VAL A 36 -16.35 3.60 5.55
N ARG A 37 -15.46 3.43 4.59
CA ARG A 37 -15.27 2.16 3.85
C ARG A 37 -13.92 1.49 4.12
N CYS A 38 -13.15 2.03 5.06
CA CYS A 38 -11.90 1.44 5.53
C CYS A 38 -12.16 0.12 6.27
N ARG A 39 -11.47 -0.94 5.85
CA ARG A 39 -11.41 -2.24 6.53
C ARG A 39 -10.16 -2.25 7.42
N GLY A 40 -10.35 -2.55 8.70
CA GLY A 40 -9.25 -2.58 9.69
C GLY A 40 -8.89 -1.20 10.21
N VAL A 41 -7.70 -1.08 10.80
CA VAL A 41 -7.21 0.17 11.38
C VAL A 41 -6.74 1.12 10.28
N PRO A 42 -7.23 2.37 10.21
CA PRO A 42 -6.74 3.34 9.24
C PRO A 42 -5.31 3.77 9.59
N LEU A 43 -4.36 3.36 8.76
CA LEU A 43 -2.93 3.63 8.90
C LEU A 43 -2.43 4.38 7.67
N PHE A 44 -2.03 5.64 7.83
CA PHE A 44 -1.55 6.47 6.74
C PHE A 44 -0.10 6.85 6.99
N ARG A 45 0.71 6.85 5.92
CA ARG A 45 2.12 7.27 6.00
C ARG A 45 2.32 8.73 5.59
N THR A 46 1.37 9.29 4.84
CA THR A 46 1.46 10.62 4.25
C THR A 46 0.08 11.28 4.18
N GLN A 47 0.06 12.61 4.08
CA GLN A 47 -1.17 13.37 3.84
C GLN A 47 -1.81 12.96 2.50
N ALA A 48 -1.02 12.74 1.44
CA ALA A 48 -1.52 12.28 0.14
C ALA A 48 -2.27 10.94 0.23
N ALA A 49 -1.76 9.99 1.04
CA ALA A 49 -2.46 8.75 1.31
C ALA A 49 -3.77 9.00 2.05
N ARG A 50 -3.78 9.90 3.04
CA ARG A 50 -5.01 10.24 3.77
C ARG A 50 -6.06 10.85 2.83
N ASP A 51 -5.65 11.80 2.00
CA ASP A 51 -6.51 12.49 1.04
C ASP A 51 -7.12 11.50 0.04
N LEU A 52 -6.33 10.55 -0.46
CA LEU A 52 -6.84 9.47 -1.30
C LEU A 52 -7.88 8.62 -0.56
N GLY A 53 -7.64 8.28 0.71
CA GLY A 53 -8.61 7.57 1.54
C GLY A 53 -9.96 8.31 1.66
N CYS A 54 -9.94 9.65 1.75
CA CYS A 54 -11.16 10.46 1.74
C CYS A 54 -11.93 10.34 0.41
N LEU A 55 -11.21 10.30 -0.72
CA LEU A 55 -11.83 10.12 -2.04
C LEU A 55 -12.43 8.71 -2.18
N LEU A 56 -11.73 7.68 -1.69
CA LEU A 56 -12.23 6.30 -1.71
C LEU A 56 -13.49 6.10 -0.84
N ASP A 57 -13.63 6.87 0.24
CA ASP A 57 -14.83 6.83 1.08
C ASP A 57 -16.09 7.37 0.38
N VAL A 58 -15.94 8.20 -0.67
CA VAL A 58 -17.07 8.80 -1.40
C VAL A 58 -17.27 8.26 -2.80
N ASP A 59 -16.29 7.53 -3.35
CA ASP A 59 -16.37 6.91 -4.68
C ASP A 59 -17.47 5.81 -4.71
N PRO A 60 -18.52 5.94 -5.53
CA PRO A 60 -19.64 4.99 -5.53
C PRO A 60 -19.25 3.57 -5.96
N ASP A 61 -18.16 3.41 -6.73
CA ASP A 61 -17.72 2.12 -7.23
C ASP A 61 -16.78 1.39 -6.26
N VAL A 62 -16.38 2.05 -5.17
CA VAL A 62 -15.56 1.46 -4.11
C VAL A 62 -16.46 0.76 -3.10
N VAL A 63 -16.30 -0.56 -2.99
CA VAL A 63 -16.97 -1.39 -1.99
C VAL A 63 -16.29 -1.25 -0.63
N SER A 64 -14.97 -1.35 -0.62
CA SER A 64 -14.15 -1.14 0.59
C SER A 64 -12.69 -0.92 0.23
N TRP A 65 -11.89 -0.44 1.17
CA TRP A 65 -10.45 -0.30 1.01
C TRP A 65 -9.72 -0.62 2.32
N MET A 66 -8.45 -0.99 2.26
CA MET A 66 -7.61 -1.22 3.45
C MET A 66 -6.24 -0.60 3.29
N CYS A 67 -5.66 -0.14 4.40
CA CYS A 67 -4.33 0.46 4.45
C CYS A 67 -3.23 -0.60 4.46
N LEU A 68 -2.10 -0.29 3.82
CA LEU A 68 -0.84 -1.05 3.91
C LEU A 68 -1.07 -2.57 3.76
N PRO A 69 -1.66 -3.04 2.64
CA PRO A 69 -2.02 -4.45 2.48
C PRO A 69 -0.78 -5.34 2.34
N THR A 70 0.26 -4.86 1.66
CA THR A 70 1.47 -5.61 1.33
C THR A 70 2.64 -4.69 1.02
N VAL A 71 3.81 -5.29 0.95
CA VAL A 71 5.02 -4.73 0.37
C VAL A 71 5.27 -5.41 -0.97
N LEU A 72 5.68 -4.63 -1.97
CA LEU A 72 6.21 -5.13 -3.23
C LEU A 72 7.72 -4.91 -3.22
N ALA A 73 8.49 -5.97 -3.36
CA ALA A 73 9.90 -5.89 -3.63
C ALA A 73 10.12 -6.16 -5.13
N ASP A 74 10.82 -5.25 -5.81
CA ASP A 74 11.42 -5.54 -7.11
C ASP A 74 12.94 -5.65 -6.97
N SER A 75 13.66 -5.82 -8.09
CA SER A 75 15.12 -5.97 -8.06
C SER A 75 15.88 -4.72 -7.62
N ILE A 76 15.20 -3.57 -7.52
CA ILE A 76 15.81 -2.25 -7.33
C ILE A 76 15.31 -1.60 -6.04
N ASP A 77 14.05 -1.79 -5.67
CA ASP A 77 13.45 -1.11 -4.53
C ASP A 77 12.33 -1.93 -3.86
N ILE A 78 12.02 -1.54 -2.62
CA ILE A 78 10.96 -2.11 -1.81
C ILE A 78 9.91 -1.04 -1.51
N HIS A 79 8.69 -1.30 -1.97
CA HIS A 79 7.58 -0.37 -1.89
C HIS A 79 6.40 -0.98 -1.11
N ALA A 80 6.14 -0.47 0.09
CA ALA A 80 4.85 -0.71 0.73
C ALA A 80 3.77 0.05 -0.02
N LEU A 81 2.69 -0.63 -0.40
CA LEU A 81 1.56 -0.01 -1.08
C LEU A 81 0.66 0.70 -0.07
N ALA A 82 0.16 1.88 -0.41
CA ALA A 82 -0.76 2.60 0.48
C ALA A 82 -2.09 1.85 0.69
N PHE A 83 -2.67 1.26 -0.36
CA PHE A 83 -4.04 0.70 -0.33
C PHE A 83 -4.23 -0.58 -1.13
N ALA A 84 -5.15 -1.43 -0.66
CA ALA A 84 -5.91 -2.34 -1.51
C ALA A 84 -7.36 -1.85 -1.57
N VAL A 85 -7.88 -1.65 -2.78
CA VAL A 85 -9.22 -1.09 -3.04
C VAL A 85 -10.07 -2.15 -3.71
N VAL A 86 -11.14 -2.55 -3.04
CA VAL A 86 -12.12 -3.52 -3.55
C VAL A 86 -13.23 -2.76 -4.29
N ARG A 87 -13.40 -3.10 -5.56
CA ARG A 87 -14.48 -2.63 -6.44
C ARG A 87 -15.30 -3.83 -6.92
N SER A 88 -16.44 -3.56 -7.56
CA SER A 88 -17.28 -4.62 -8.16
C SER A 88 -16.54 -5.47 -9.19
N ALA A 89 -15.64 -4.85 -9.96
CA ALA A 89 -14.87 -5.53 -11.00
C ALA A 89 -13.63 -6.30 -10.47
N GLY A 90 -13.23 -6.08 -9.22
CA GLY A 90 -12.04 -6.71 -8.64
C GLY A 90 -11.32 -5.83 -7.62
N THR A 91 -10.14 -6.29 -7.18
CA THR A 91 -9.29 -5.57 -6.22
C THR A 91 -8.10 -4.96 -6.94
N ILE A 92 -7.83 -3.69 -6.66
CA ILE A 92 -6.70 -2.93 -7.22
C ILE A 92 -5.79 -2.52 -6.07
N LEU A 93 -4.48 -2.68 -6.27
CA LEU A 93 -3.46 -2.17 -5.36
C LEU A 93 -3.06 -0.76 -5.80
N THR A 94 -3.02 0.18 -4.86
CA THR A 94 -2.78 1.58 -5.16
C THR A 94 -1.79 2.16 -4.17
N ASP A 95 -0.80 2.89 -4.67
CA ASP A 95 0.08 3.68 -3.82
C ASP A 95 -0.21 5.18 -3.99
N ALA A 96 -0.02 5.92 -2.90
CA ALA A 96 -0.28 7.34 -2.83
C ALA A 96 1.04 8.09 -2.67
N VAL A 97 1.65 8.38 -3.80
CA VAL A 97 2.89 9.17 -3.86
C VAL A 97 2.58 10.67 -3.83
N PRO A 98 3.36 11.48 -3.09
CA PRO A 98 3.27 12.94 -3.19
C PRO A 98 3.41 13.39 -4.65
N SER A 99 2.73 14.46 -5.06
CA SER A 99 2.80 15.02 -6.43
C SER A 99 4.23 15.38 -6.85
N ASP A 100 5.05 15.77 -5.87
CA ASP A 100 6.42 16.24 -6.07
C ASP A 100 7.45 15.12 -5.89
N ALA A 101 6.99 13.90 -5.59
CA ALA A 101 7.87 12.75 -5.55
C ALA A 101 8.43 12.48 -6.94
N LYS A 102 9.75 12.36 -7.04
CA LYS A 102 10.44 11.97 -8.28
C LYS A 102 9.87 10.63 -8.72
N ARG A 103 9.02 10.64 -9.75
CA ARG A 103 8.45 9.42 -10.32
C ARG A 103 9.62 8.50 -10.67
N PRO A 104 9.65 7.23 -10.21
CA PRO A 104 10.64 6.29 -10.68
C PRO A 104 10.55 6.23 -12.21
N PRO A 105 11.68 6.12 -12.93
CA PRO A 105 11.64 6.02 -14.39
C PRO A 105 10.67 4.91 -14.77
N ARG A 106 9.70 5.21 -15.65
CA ARG A 106 8.85 4.16 -16.22
C ARG A 106 9.79 3.21 -16.95
N THR A 107 10.01 2.01 -16.42
CA THR A 107 10.57 0.92 -17.19
C THR A 107 9.52 0.56 -18.23
N GLU A 108 9.65 1.16 -19.41
CA GLU A 108 8.92 0.76 -20.59
C GLU A 108 9.23 -0.73 -20.79
N CYS A 109 8.21 -1.60 -20.77
CA CYS A 109 8.41 -2.97 -21.23
C CYS A 109 8.99 -2.89 -22.64
N PRO A 110 10.11 -3.56 -22.95
CA PRO A 110 10.60 -3.60 -24.31
C PRO A 110 9.51 -4.27 -25.16
N THR A 111 8.87 -3.49 -26.03
CA THR A 111 8.00 -4.00 -27.07
C THR A 111 8.88 -4.81 -28.02
N GLY A 112 8.83 -6.13 -27.89
CA GLY A 112 9.44 -7.06 -28.84
C GLY A 112 8.70 -7.08 -30.17
#